data_AF-A0A6N6VV25-F1
#
_entry.id   AF-A0A6N6VV25-F1
#
_cell.length_a   1.000
_cell.length_b   1.000
_cell.length_c   1.000
_cell.angle_alpha   90.00
_cell.angle_beta   90.00
_cell.angle_gamma   90.00
#
_symmetry.space_group_name_H-M   'P 1'
#
loop_
_entity.id
_entity.type
_entity.pdbx_description
1 polymer ?
#
loop_
_entity_poly.entity_id
_entity_poly.type
_entity_poly.pdbx_seq_one_letter_code
_entity_poly.pdbx_strand_id
1 'polypeptide(L)'
;MRNIYNILNTRSSLSCSDFQECSKLSAIHFGLPSITHLSMESKIERQLLCNLVEKSINAFEHRLNFINVDFTHYDSLKKEAKLSLKAEYNEDDIVLNLILKISIWEFIVYE
;
A
#
# COMPACT_ATOMS: atom_id res chain seq x y z
N MET A 1 8.80 -8.51 -6.67
CA MET A 1 7.42 -8.12 -7.03
C MET A 1 6.31 -8.98 -6.43
N ARG A 2 6.27 -10.31 -6.66
CA ARG A 2 5.15 -11.17 -6.19
C ARG A 2 4.79 -11.03 -4.70
N ASN A 3 5.76 -10.82 -3.82
CA ASN A 3 5.50 -10.63 -2.40
C ASN A 3 4.76 -9.31 -2.11
N ILE A 4 5.13 -8.19 -2.73
CA ILE A 4 4.42 -6.90 -2.60
C ILE A 4 2.97 -7.05 -3.05
N TYR A 5 2.74 -7.70 -4.19
CA TYR A 5 1.38 -8.02 -4.64
C TYR A 5 0.59 -8.80 -3.59
N ASN A 6 1.20 -9.84 -3.00
CA ASN A 6 0.54 -10.63 -1.96
C ASN A 6 0.25 -9.81 -0.70
N ILE A 7 1.17 -8.94 -0.27
CA ILE A 7 0.97 -8.05 0.87
C ILE A 7 -0.23 -7.13 0.62
N LEU A 8 -0.27 -6.45 -0.53
CA LEU A 8 -1.28 -5.43 -0.80
C LEU A 8 -2.68 -6.00 -1.10
N ASN A 9 -2.75 -7.25 -1.55
CA ASN A 9 -4.01 -7.92 -1.90
C ASN A 9 -4.47 -8.95 -0.86
N THR A 10 -3.73 -9.13 0.24
CA THR A 10 -4.18 -9.92 1.38
C THR A 10 -4.78 -8.98 2.42
N ARG A 11 -6.00 -9.28 2.88
CA ARG A 11 -6.67 -8.46 3.90
C ARG A 11 -6.12 -8.80 5.29
N SER A 12 -5.53 -7.80 5.95
CA SER A 12 -5.15 -7.88 7.35
C SER A 12 -6.37 -8.01 8.26
N SER A 13 -6.20 -8.65 9.41
CA SER A 13 -7.24 -8.82 10.43
C SER A 13 -7.56 -7.55 11.22
N LEU A 14 -6.67 -6.54 11.18
CA LEU A 14 -6.83 -5.29 11.91
C LEU A 14 -7.67 -4.27 11.12
N SER A 15 -8.35 -3.39 11.84
CA SER A 15 -8.96 -2.18 11.28
C SER A 15 -7.87 -1.17 10.87
N CYS A 16 -8.19 -0.14 10.08
CA CYS A 16 -7.22 0.89 9.72
C CYS A 16 -6.63 1.60 10.94
N SER A 17 -7.45 1.93 11.95
CA SER A 17 -7.01 2.59 13.18
C SER A 17 -6.08 1.67 13.99
N ASP A 18 -6.49 0.43 14.24
CA ASP A 18 -5.67 -0.52 15.01
C ASP A 18 -4.36 -0.81 14.28
N PHE A 19 -4.42 -0.92 12.95
CA PHE A 19 -3.24 -1.14 12.12
C PHE A 19 -2.27 0.04 12.20
N GLN A 20 -2.75 1.29 12.24
CA GLN A 20 -1.91 2.48 12.40
C GLN A 20 -1.27 2.57 13.79
N GLU A 21 -2.03 2.28 14.84
CA GLU A 21 -1.56 2.38 16.22
C GLU A 21 -0.66 1.21 16.64
N CYS A 22 -0.80 0.05 15.98
CA CYS A 22 0.00 -1.13 16.29
C CYS A 22 1.50 -0.89 16.04
N SER A 23 2.32 -0.88 17.08
CA SER A 23 3.76 -0.62 16.97
C SER A 23 4.52 -1.72 16.24
N LYS A 24 4.07 -2.98 16.35
CA LYS A 24 4.73 -4.13 15.73
C LYS A 24 3.71 -5.08 15.11
N LEU A 25 3.73 -5.15 13.79
CA LEU A 25 2.97 -6.13 13.03
C LEU A 25 3.68 -7.49 13.04
N SER A 26 2.91 -8.56 12.97
CA SER A 26 3.39 -9.94 12.97
C SER A 26 2.65 -10.72 11.89
N ALA A 27 2.99 -12.00 11.71
CA ALA A 27 2.42 -12.83 10.66
C ALA A 27 0.87 -12.93 10.71
N ILE A 28 0.25 -12.82 11.89
CA ILE A 28 -1.22 -12.82 12.03
C ILE A 28 -1.89 -11.55 11.49
N HIS A 29 -1.11 -10.48 11.30
CA HIS A 29 -1.55 -9.20 10.75
C HIS A 29 -1.12 -9.05 9.28
N PHE A 30 -0.61 -10.10 8.64
CA PHE A 30 -0.08 -10.04 7.28
C PHE A 30 -1.07 -9.42 6.30
N GLY A 31 -0.57 -8.50 5.48
CA GLY A 31 -1.31 -7.84 4.42
C GLY A 31 -1.62 -6.37 4.68
N LEU A 32 -2.72 -5.89 4.14
CA LEU A 32 -3.22 -4.51 4.23
C LEU A 32 -4.62 -4.50 4.88
N PRO A 33 -4.93 -3.60 5.84
CA PRO A 33 -6.27 -3.51 6.39
C PRO A 33 -7.29 -3.12 5.32
N SER A 34 -8.57 -3.35 5.58
CA SER A 34 -9.63 -3.09 4.58
C SER A 34 -9.76 -1.59 4.29
N ILE A 35 -9.28 -1.17 3.10
CA ILE A 35 -9.31 0.21 2.62
C ILE A 35 -10.58 0.58 1.83
N THR A 36 -11.56 -0.32 1.75
CA THR A 36 -12.72 -0.19 0.85
C THR A 36 -13.66 0.99 1.17
N HIS A 37 -13.49 1.61 2.32
CA HIS A 37 -14.26 2.76 2.77
C HIS A 37 -13.58 4.11 2.45
N LEU A 38 -12.33 4.10 2.01
CA LEU A 38 -11.56 5.32 1.72
C LEU A 38 -12.06 5.99 0.43
N SER A 39 -12.22 7.30 0.45
CA SER A 39 -12.49 8.12 -0.73
C SER A 39 -11.18 8.61 -1.36
N MET A 40 -10.99 8.27 -2.63
CA MET A 40 -9.84 8.76 -3.41
C MET A 40 -9.96 10.26 -3.78
N GLU A 41 -11.12 10.88 -3.55
CA GLU A 41 -11.29 12.33 -3.68
C GLU A 41 -10.69 13.06 -2.46
N SER A 42 -10.71 12.44 -1.28
CA SER A 42 -10.21 13.04 -0.04
C SER A 42 -8.68 13.01 0.02
N LYS A 43 -8.03 14.16 0.22
CA LYS A 43 -6.56 14.22 0.38
C LYS A 43 -6.11 13.49 1.65
N ILE A 44 -6.88 13.59 2.72
CA ILE A 44 -6.56 12.98 4.01
C ILE A 44 -6.61 11.44 3.87
N GLU A 45 -7.63 10.91 3.22
CA GLU A 45 -7.77 9.46 3.05
C GLU A 45 -6.78 8.89 2.02
N ARG A 46 -6.38 9.68 1.02
CA ARG A 46 -5.26 9.34 0.14
C ARG A 46 -3.94 9.23 0.90
N GLN A 47 -3.69 10.15 1.83
CA GLN A 47 -2.50 10.07 2.69
C GLN A 47 -2.57 8.85 3.62
N LEU A 48 -3.74 8.58 4.20
CA LEU A 48 -3.98 7.39 5.00
C LEU A 48 -3.67 6.12 4.21
N LEU A 49 -4.16 6.01 2.96
CA LEU A 49 -3.84 4.89 2.07
C LEU A 49 -2.33 4.72 1.90
N CYS A 50 -1.60 5.80 1.60
CA CYS A 50 -0.15 5.73 1.43
C CYS A 50 0.56 5.24 2.69
N ASN A 51 0.18 5.78 3.85
CA ASN A 51 0.76 5.38 5.14
C ASN A 51 0.49 3.91 5.46
N LEU A 52 -0.71 3.41 5.15
CA LEU A 52 -1.05 2.00 5.35
C LEU A 52 -0.24 1.08 4.43
N VAL A 53 -0.11 1.44 3.15
CA VAL A 53 0.68 0.69 2.16
C VAL A 53 2.15 0.66 2.56
N GLU A 54 2.72 1.82 2.91
CA GLU A 54 4.10 1.94 3.38
C GLU A 54 4.35 1.07 4.61
N LYS A 55 3.47 1.17 5.62
CA LYS A 55 3.58 0.37 6.85
C LYS A 55 3.49 -1.13 6.59
N SER A 56 2.56 -1.58 5.75
CA SER A 56 2.43 -2.99 5.36
C SER A 56 3.69 -3.50 4.67
N ILE A 57 4.24 -2.75 3.72
CA ILE A 57 5.43 -3.19 2.96
C ILE A 57 6.65 -3.18 3.87
N ASN A 58 6.84 -2.14 4.68
CA ASN A 58 7.94 -2.06 5.64
C ASN A 58 7.90 -3.21 6.66
N ALA A 59 6.70 -3.66 7.06
CA ALA A 59 6.54 -4.77 7.99
C ALA A 59 6.81 -6.15 7.39
N PHE A 60 6.56 -6.36 6.08
CA PHE A 60 6.49 -7.70 5.49
C PHE A 60 7.40 -7.92 4.26
N GLU A 61 8.11 -6.90 3.80
CA GLU A 61 9.11 -6.98 2.73
C GLU A 61 10.46 -6.45 3.22
N HIS A 62 11.17 -7.29 3.99
CA HIS A 62 12.43 -6.91 4.64
C HIS A 62 13.62 -6.68 3.69
N ARG A 63 13.45 -6.99 2.39
CA ARG A 63 14.50 -6.75 1.39
C ARG A 63 14.55 -5.29 0.93
N LEU A 64 13.51 -4.53 1.21
CA LEU A 64 13.42 -3.12 0.84
C LEU A 64 13.74 -2.25 2.05
N ASN A 65 14.59 -1.24 1.84
CA ASN A 65 14.91 -0.21 2.82
C ASN A 65 14.33 1.15 2.37
N PHE A 66 14.23 2.10 3.31
CA PHE A 66 13.82 3.49 3.04
C PHE A 66 12.54 3.61 2.19
N ILE A 67 11.53 2.81 2.51
CA ILE A 67 10.28 2.77 1.75
C ILE A 67 9.52 4.08 1.95
N ASN A 68 9.13 4.72 0.84
CA ASN A 68 8.24 5.88 0.82
C ASN A 68 7.14 5.66 -0.24
N VAL A 69 5.88 5.91 0.13
CA VAL A 69 4.73 5.75 -0.76
C VAL A 69 4.05 7.09 -1.00
N ASP A 70 3.95 7.49 -2.27
CA ASP A 70 3.33 8.74 -2.70
C ASP A 70 2.06 8.48 -3.52
N PHE A 71 0.99 9.23 -3.24
CA PHE A 71 -0.20 9.25 -4.11
C PHE A 71 0.09 10.12 -5.33
N THR A 72 0.00 9.56 -6.54
CA THR A 72 0.34 10.29 -7.77
C THR A 72 -0.89 10.82 -8.51
N HIS A 73 -1.93 10.00 -8.68
CA HIS A 73 -3.09 10.38 -9.48
C HIS A 73 -4.32 9.55 -9.14
N TYR A 74 -5.51 10.13 -9.32
CA TYR A 74 -6.78 9.41 -9.30
C TYR A 74 -7.53 9.65 -10.61
N ASP A 75 -7.77 8.57 -11.37
CA ASP A 75 -8.64 8.59 -12.55
C ASP A 75 -10.05 8.15 -12.13
N SER A 76 -10.94 9.13 -11.96
CA SER A 76 -12.30 8.91 -11.47
C SER A 76 -13.22 8.22 -12.50
N LEU A 77 -12.88 8.29 -13.79
CA LEU A 77 -13.58 7.62 -14.88
C LEU A 77 -13.23 6.14 -14.92
N LYS A 78 -11.94 5.80 -14.79
CA LYS A 78 -11.46 4.41 -14.74
C LYS A 78 -11.57 3.77 -13.36
N LYS A 79 -11.87 4.57 -12.33
CA LYS A 79 -11.86 4.12 -10.92
C LYS A 79 -10.51 3.54 -10.53
N GLU A 80 -9.44 4.26 -10.85
CA GLU A 80 -8.06 3.85 -10.63
C GLU A 80 -7.29 4.87 -9.80
N ALA A 81 -6.74 4.45 -8.67
CA ALA A 81 -5.80 5.25 -7.90
C ALA A 81 -4.37 4.78 -8.19
N LYS A 82 -3.48 5.71 -8.50
CA LYS A 82 -2.07 5.45 -8.79
C LYS A 82 -1.20 5.92 -7.64
N LEU A 83 -0.32 5.04 -7.19
CA LEU A 83 0.67 5.32 -6.15
C LEU A 83 2.07 4.98 -6.69
N SER A 84 3.07 5.69 -6.19
CA SER A 84 4.47 5.39 -6.46
C SER A 84 5.11 4.93 -5.15
N LEU A 85 5.74 3.76 -5.19
CA LEU A 85 6.59 3.28 -4.11
C LEU A 85 8.03 3.51 -4.51
N LYS A 86 8.78 4.20 -3.65
CA LYS A 86 10.22 4.36 -3.76
C LYS A 86 10.86 3.59 -2.62
N ALA A 87 11.93 2.86 -2.90
CA ALA A 87 12.66 2.09 -1.89
C ALA A 87 14.08 1.81 -2.39
N GLU A 88 14.93 1.32 -1.50
CA GLU A 88 16.26 0.82 -1.83
C GLU A 88 16.27 -0.71 -1.79
N TYR A 89 16.82 -1.35 -2.80
CA TYR A 89 17.02 -2.80 -2.90
C TYR A 89 18.48 -3.09 -3.25
N ASN A 90 19.23 -3.71 -2.33
CA ASN A 90 20.67 -3.97 -2.50
C ASN A 90 21.49 -2.72 -2.92
N GLU A 91 21.31 -1.59 -2.22
CA GLU A 91 21.98 -0.31 -2.51
C GLU A 91 21.54 0.40 -3.82
N ASP A 92 20.61 -0.19 -4.57
CA ASP A 92 20.00 0.44 -5.75
C ASP A 92 18.63 1.05 -5.43
N ASP A 93 18.42 2.30 -5.86
CA ASP A 93 17.11 2.94 -5.82
C ASP A 93 16.15 2.27 -6.80
N ILE A 94 14.99 1.84 -6.31
CA ILE A 94 13.91 1.30 -7.12
C ILE A 94 12.65 2.16 -7.01
N VAL A 95 11.90 2.23 -8.10
CA VAL A 95 10.59 2.89 -8.16
C VAL A 95 9.58 1.92 -8.74
N LEU A 96 8.53 1.62 -7.98
CA LEU A 96 7.44 0.76 -8.41
C LEU A 96 6.15 1.56 -8.57
N ASN A 97 5.44 1.33 -9.67
CA ASN A 97 4.14 1.93 -9.92
C ASN A 97 3.03 0.98 -9.48
N LEU A 98 2.21 1.44 -8.54
CA LEU A 98 1.08 0.69 -7.99
C LEU A 98 -0.22 1.28 -8.53
N ILE A 99 -1.14 0.43 -8.98
CA ILE A 99 -2.48 0.83 -9.40
C ILE A 99 -3.51 0.09 -8.56
N LEU A 100 -4.28 0.82 -7.76
CA LEU A 100 -5.46 0.30 -7.07
C LEU A 100 -6.69 0.44 -7.97
N LYS A 101 -7.26 -0.70 -8.37
CA LYS A 101 -8.55 -0.80 -9.08
C LYS A 101 -9.67 -0.72 -8.06
N ILE A 102 -10.35 0.41 -7.94
CA ILE A 102 -11.37 0.65 -6.90
C ILE A 102 -12.63 -0.19 -7.14
N SER A 103 -12.93 -0.58 -8.39
CA SER A 103 -14.08 -1.44 -8.70
C SER A 103 -14.02 -2.81 -8.04
N ILE A 104 -12.81 -3.32 -7.78
CA ILE A 104 -12.56 -4.65 -7.19
C ILE A 104 -11.67 -4.59 -5.94
N TRP A 105 -11.17 -3.40 -5.59
CA TRP A 105 -10.24 -3.16 -4.50
C TRP A 105 -8.99 -4.04 -4.54
N GLU A 106 -8.37 -4.10 -5.73
CA GLU A 106 -7.18 -4.90 -6.00
C GLU A 106 -6.04 -4.02 -6.49
N PHE A 107 -4.84 -4.26 -5.98
CA PHE A 107 -3.60 -3.65 -6.41
C PHE A 107 -2.96 -4.44 -7.56
N ILE A 108 -2.65 -3.73 -8.64
CA ILE A 108 -1.76 -4.18 -9.70
C ILE A 108 -0.38 -3.54 -9.47
N VAL A 109 0.68 -4.34 -9.57
CA VAL A 109 2.05 -3.94 -9.30
C VAL A 109 2.85 -4.08 -10.61
N TYR A 110 3.32 -2.96 -11.16
CA TYR A 110 4.13 -2.92 -12.39
C TYR A 110 5.61 -2.68 -12.06
N GLU A 111 6.50 -3.35 -12.81
CA GLU A 111 7.95 -3.06 -12.86
C GLU A 111 8.22 -1.79 -13.67
#